data_AF-A0A358M9G9-F1
#
_entry.id   AF-A0A358M9G9-F1
#
_cell.length_a   1.000
_cell.length_b   1.000
_cell.length_c   1.000
_cell.angle_alpha   90.00
_cell.angle_beta   90.00
_cell.angle_gamma   90.00
#
_symmetry.space_group_name_H-M   'P 1'
#
loop_
_entity.id
_entity.type
_entity.pdbx_description
1 polymer ?
#
loop_
_entity_poly.entity_id
_entity_poly.type
_entity_poly.pdbx_seq_one_letter_code
_entity_poly.pdbx_strand_id
1 'polypeptide(L)'
;DSGVNLLEPGSSPHENAQFLLFLCAVIRAVDEHQDLLRISAASAGNDHRLGASEAPPAVISMFLGTELTEILEAVEQGSAYSGREHTDLEIGVHTLPKFPKDNTDRNRTSPFAFTGNKFEFRMPGSFMSISCPNMILNTITADVLMNFADTLEAAEDFQAALSKLIRDTIRKHKRIIFNGNGYTEE
;
A
#
# COMPACT_ATOMS: atom_id res chain seq x y z
N ASP A 1 -8.78 -22.61 4.99
CA ASP A 1 -7.77 -21.57 4.78
C ASP A 1 -6.42 -21.99 5.28
N SER A 2 -5.37 -21.66 4.54
CA SER A 2 -3.97 -21.92 4.88
C SER A 2 -3.41 -21.01 5.98
N GLY A 3 -4.13 -19.94 6.35
CA GLY A 3 -3.71 -18.99 7.39
C GLY A 3 -2.63 -17.99 6.96
N VAL A 4 -2.37 -17.87 5.65
CA VAL A 4 -1.33 -17.00 5.09
C VAL A 4 -1.78 -15.55 5.04
N ASN A 5 -0.93 -14.62 5.51
CA ASN A 5 -1.14 -13.19 5.38
C ASN A 5 -0.50 -12.66 4.08
N LEU A 6 -1.33 -12.19 3.15
CA LEU A 6 -0.91 -11.70 1.83
C LEU A 6 -0.26 -10.31 1.86
N LEU A 7 -0.32 -9.64 3.01
CA LEU A 7 0.36 -8.37 3.28
C LEU A 7 1.62 -8.56 4.12
N GLU A 8 2.03 -9.80 4.41
CA GLU A 8 3.32 -10.10 5.02
C GLU A 8 4.34 -10.47 3.94
N PRO A 9 5.52 -9.82 3.93
CA PRO A 9 6.61 -10.17 3.03
C PRO A 9 7.02 -11.64 3.19
N GLY A 10 7.21 -12.29 2.04
CA GLY A 10 7.48 -13.70 1.93
C GLY A 10 8.94 -14.10 2.17
N SER A 11 9.15 -15.40 2.39
CA SER A 11 10.48 -16.01 2.50
C SER A 11 11.03 -16.51 1.16
N SER A 12 10.16 -16.72 0.16
CA SER A 12 10.54 -17.13 -1.20
C SER A 12 10.30 -16.02 -2.23
N PRO A 13 10.92 -16.08 -3.43
CA PRO A 13 10.66 -15.10 -4.49
C PRO A 13 9.18 -15.06 -4.92
N HIS A 14 8.53 -16.22 -4.97
CA HIS A 14 7.10 -16.32 -5.30
C HIS A 14 6.21 -15.65 -4.25
N GLU A 15 6.46 -15.91 -2.96
CA GLU A 15 5.71 -15.26 -1.87
C GLU A 15 5.93 -13.73 -1.86
N ASN A 16 7.14 -13.27 -2.21
CA ASN A 16 7.41 -11.84 -2.33
C ASN A 16 6.73 -11.20 -3.54
N ALA A 17 6.67 -11.89 -4.67
CA ALA A 17 5.90 -11.42 -5.83
C ALA A 17 4.41 -11.32 -5.51
N GLN A 18 3.87 -12.28 -4.74
CA GLN A 18 2.50 -12.22 -4.22
C GLN A 18 2.30 -11.02 -3.29
N PHE A 19 3.19 -10.82 -2.31
CA PHE A 19 3.16 -9.66 -1.43
C PHE A 19 3.16 -8.34 -2.23
N LEU A 20 4.08 -8.18 -3.19
CA LEU A 20 4.18 -6.98 -4.02
C LEU A 20 2.92 -6.76 -4.86
N LEU A 21 2.30 -7.82 -5.39
CA LEU A 21 1.05 -7.73 -6.13
C LEU A 21 -0.10 -7.20 -5.23
N PHE A 22 -0.27 -7.76 -4.03
CA PHE A 22 -1.30 -7.32 -3.09
C PHE A 22 -1.03 -5.90 -2.58
N LEU A 23 0.23 -5.57 -2.28
CA LEU A 23 0.65 -4.22 -1.91
C LEU A 23 0.27 -3.21 -3.00
N CYS A 24 0.63 -3.51 -4.26
CA CYS A 24 0.31 -2.66 -5.41
C CYS A 24 -1.20 -2.54 -5.65
N ALA A 25 -1.96 -3.62 -5.42
CA ALA A 25 -3.42 -3.58 -5.54
C ALA A 25 -4.04 -2.61 -4.53
N VAL A 26 -3.60 -2.64 -3.27
CA VAL A 26 -4.06 -1.70 -2.23
C VAL A 26 -3.64 -0.27 -2.56
N ILE A 27 -2.39 -0.05 -3.01
CA ILE A 27 -1.90 1.28 -3.41
C ILE A 27 -2.77 1.88 -4.53
N ARG A 28 -3.02 1.10 -5.59
CA ARG A 28 -3.88 1.54 -6.70
C ARG A 28 -5.30 1.82 -6.22
N ALA A 29 -5.88 0.93 -5.42
CA ALA A 29 -7.25 1.09 -4.95
C ALA A 29 -7.42 2.38 -4.12
N VAL A 30 -6.47 2.67 -3.23
CA VAL A 30 -6.50 3.91 -2.43
C VAL A 30 -6.28 5.14 -3.30
N ASP A 31 -5.35 5.10 -4.27
CA ASP A 31 -5.09 6.24 -5.17
C ASP A 31 -6.28 6.56 -6.10
N GLU A 32 -6.95 5.54 -6.65
CA GLU A 32 -8.07 5.71 -7.59
C GLU A 32 -9.38 6.11 -6.91
N HIS A 33 -9.57 5.76 -5.63
CA HIS A 33 -10.82 5.93 -4.89
C HIS A 33 -10.69 6.76 -3.61
N GLN A 34 -9.79 7.75 -3.60
CA GLN A 34 -9.55 8.64 -2.46
C GLN A 34 -10.83 9.33 -1.98
N ASP A 35 -11.69 9.74 -2.91
CA ASP A 35 -12.96 10.40 -2.63
C ASP A 35 -13.94 9.49 -1.87
N LEU A 36 -14.09 8.23 -2.31
CA LEU A 36 -14.93 7.24 -1.62
C LEU A 36 -14.42 6.96 -0.20
N LEU A 37 -13.11 6.82 -0.02
CA LEU A 37 -12.51 6.65 1.30
C LEU A 37 -12.74 7.88 2.17
N ARG A 38 -12.58 9.09 1.62
CA ARG A 38 -12.83 10.34 2.35
C ARG A 38 -14.28 10.48 2.77
N ILE A 39 -15.22 10.13 1.89
CA ILE A 39 -16.67 10.13 2.17
C ILE A 39 -17.01 9.13 3.26
N SER A 40 -16.39 7.94 3.23
CA SER A 40 -16.63 6.90 4.24
C SER A 40 -16.30 7.33 5.67
N ALA A 41 -15.43 8.34 5.80
CA ALA A 41 -15.01 8.91 7.07
C ALA A 41 -15.63 10.29 7.38
N ALA A 42 -16.52 10.80 6.52
CA ALA A 42 -17.05 12.15 6.66
C ALA A 42 -18.19 12.23 7.70
N SER A 43 -18.07 13.20 8.62
CA SER A 43 -19.15 13.65 9.50
C SER A 43 -18.76 14.98 10.12
N ALA A 44 -19.72 15.81 10.54
CA ALA A 44 -19.42 17.13 11.11
C ALA A 44 -18.43 17.06 12.29
N GLY A 45 -18.61 16.09 13.19
CA GLY A 45 -17.69 15.89 14.33
C GLY A 45 -16.33 15.34 13.91
N ASN A 46 -16.27 14.44 12.92
CA ASN A 46 -15.01 13.89 12.47
C ASN A 46 -14.21 14.88 11.61
N ASP A 47 -14.88 15.67 10.79
CA ASP A 47 -14.24 16.68 9.94
C ASP A 47 -13.62 17.79 10.78
N HIS A 48 -14.23 18.16 11.92
CA HIS A 48 -13.60 19.06 12.90
C HIS A 48 -12.38 18.42 13.59
N ARG A 49 -12.32 17.07 13.68
CA ARG A 49 -11.22 16.34 14.31
C ARG A 49 -10.02 16.20 13.38
N LEU A 50 -10.25 15.90 12.09
CA LEU A 50 -9.17 15.64 11.12
C LEU A 50 -8.24 16.86 10.98
N GLY A 51 -6.93 16.60 10.96
CA GLY A 51 -5.90 17.64 10.88
C GLY A 51 -5.54 18.32 12.21
N ALA A 52 -6.12 17.86 13.34
CA ALA A 52 -5.84 18.39 14.67
C ALA A 52 -5.52 17.28 15.68
N SER A 53 -4.74 17.59 16.72
CA SER A 53 -4.54 16.73 17.90
C SER A 53 -4.27 15.24 17.59
N GLU A 54 -3.22 14.96 16.81
CA GLU A 54 -2.81 13.62 16.33
C GLU A 54 -3.75 12.94 15.31
N ALA A 55 -4.86 13.56 14.93
CA ALA A 55 -5.72 13.05 13.85
C ALA A 55 -5.17 13.40 12.46
N PRO A 56 -5.16 12.44 11.51
CA PRO A 56 -4.61 12.66 10.19
C PRO A 56 -5.33 13.80 9.45
N PRO A 57 -4.67 14.48 8.48
CA PRO A 57 -5.30 15.49 7.65
C PRO A 57 -6.43 14.88 6.81
N ALA A 58 -7.30 15.75 6.28
CA ALA A 58 -8.42 15.34 5.43
C ALA A 58 -8.02 14.89 4.01
N VAL A 59 -6.75 15.09 3.65
CA VAL A 59 -6.16 14.63 2.38
C VAL A 59 -5.72 13.18 2.54
N ILE A 60 -6.15 12.29 1.64
CA ILE A 60 -5.76 10.88 1.66
C ILE A 60 -4.31 10.75 1.20
N SER A 61 -3.50 10.05 1.99
CA SER A 61 -2.15 9.62 1.62
C SER A 61 -1.80 8.32 2.32
N MET A 62 -0.86 7.58 1.71
CA MET A 62 -0.37 6.31 2.21
C MET A 62 1.04 6.42 2.77
N PHE A 63 1.23 5.95 4.00
CA PHE A 63 2.55 5.78 4.59
C PHE A 63 3.01 4.34 4.43
N LEU A 64 4.17 4.11 3.81
CA LEU A 64 4.78 2.79 3.67
C LEU A 64 6.05 2.64 4.52
N GLY A 65 6.67 3.77 4.89
CA GLY A 65 8.00 3.80 5.49
C GLY A 65 9.10 3.79 4.44
N THR A 66 10.29 4.28 4.83
CA THR A 66 11.43 4.49 3.93
C THR A 66 11.87 3.21 3.23
N GLU A 67 12.07 2.13 3.99
CA GLU A 67 12.60 0.86 3.45
C GLU A 67 11.70 0.26 2.37
N LEU A 68 10.38 0.17 2.62
CA LEU A 68 9.45 -0.35 1.62
C LEU A 68 9.31 0.58 0.42
N THR A 69 9.42 1.90 0.61
CA THR A 69 9.34 2.87 -0.48
C THR A 69 10.55 2.78 -1.41
N GLU A 70 11.76 2.71 -0.86
CA GLU A 70 12.98 2.52 -1.63
C GLU A 70 12.97 1.19 -2.43
N ILE A 71 12.36 0.13 -1.86
CA ILE A 71 12.16 -1.14 -2.59
C ILE A 71 11.22 -0.95 -3.79
N LEU A 72 10.10 -0.23 -3.63
CA LEU A 72 9.20 0.04 -4.74
C LEU A 72 9.87 0.88 -5.82
N GLU A 73 10.72 1.84 -5.44
CA GLU A 73 11.53 2.63 -6.37
C GLU A 73 12.54 1.77 -7.13
N ALA A 74 13.26 0.88 -6.44
CA ALA A 74 14.19 -0.06 -7.06
C ALA A 74 13.48 -1.01 -8.04
N VAL A 75 12.30 -1.53 -7.66
CA VAL A 75 11.47 -2.37 -8.52
C VAL A 75 11.00 -1.60 -9.76
N GLU A 76 10.54 -0.34 -9.59
CA GLU A 76 10.10 0.52 -10.71
C GLU A 76 11.24 0.77 -11.71
N GLN A 77 12.44 1.05 -11.21
CA GLN A 77 13.63 1.37 -11.99
C GLN A 77 14.31 0.12 -12.57
N GLY A 78 14.04 -1.06 -11.99
CA GLY A 78 14.77 -2.29 -12.30
C GLY A 78 16.24 -2.22 -11.87
N SER A 79 16.51 -1.56 -10.74
CA SER A 79 17.86 -1.34 -10.21
C SER A 79 18.12 -2.14 -8.93
N ALA A 80 19.38 -2.24 -8.53
CA ALA A 80 19.75 -2.71 -7.21
C ALA A 80 19.11 -1.89 -6.10
N TYR A 81 18.55 -2.60 -5.11
CA TYR A 81 18.19 -2.00 -3.84
C TYR A 81 19.47 -1.75 -3.04
N SER A 82 19.74 -0.50 -2.66
CA SER A 82 20.96 -0.07 -1.96
C SER A 82 20.92 -0.30 -0.45
N GLY A 83 20.11 -1.25 0.03
CA GLY A 83 20.08 -1.64 1.44
C GLY A 83 21.41 -2.25 1.91
N ARG A 84 21.38 -2.98 3.04
CA ARG A 84 22.60 -3.58 3.64
C ARG A 84 23.38 -4.52 2.69
N GLU A 85 22.77 -4.98 1.60
CA GLU A 85 23.44 -5.67 0.50
C GLU A 85 22.89 -5.16 -0.86
N HIS A 86 23.77 -4.66 -1.73
CA HIS A 86 23.42 -4.23 -3.09
C HIS A 86 23.08 -5.46 -3.95
N THR A 87 21.80 -5.71 -4.20
CA THR A 87 21.34 -6.74 -5.14
C THR A 87 20.25 -6.17 -6.05
N ASP A 88 20.36 -6.42 -7.35
CA ASP A 88 19.32 -6.12 -8.35
C ASP A 88 17.99 -6.79 -7.95
N LEU A 89 16.90 -6.02 -7.88
CA LEU A 89 15.58 -6.54 -7.53
C LEU A 89 14.78 -6.90 -8.78
N GLU A 90 14.64 -8.20 -9.03
CA GLU A 90 13.77 -8.78 -10.04
C GLU A 90 12.63 -9.55 -9.37
N ILE A 91 11.40 -9.21 -9.75
CA ILE A 91 10.17 -9.76 -9.19
C ILE A 91 10.08 -11.25 -9.55
N GLY A 92 9.80 -12.09 -8.56
CA GLY A 92 9.67 -13.54 -8.76
C GLY A 92 11.01 -14.29 -8.85
N VAL A 93 12.14 -13.57 -8.87
CA VAL A 93 13.50 -14.15 -8.90
C VAL A 93 14.21 -13.94 -7.56
N HIS A 94 14.13 -12.74 -7.00
CA HIS A 94 14.79 -12.39 -5.75
C HIS A 94 13.81 -12.35 -4.57
N THR A 95 14.33 -12.63 -3.37
CA THR A 95 13.60 -12.42 -2.12
C THR A 95 13.82 -11.00 -1.60
N LEU A 96 12.79 -10.39 -1.04
CA LEU A 96 12.93 -9.10 -0.36
C LEU A 96 13.69 -9.25 0.96
N PRO A 97 14.46 -8.24 1.38
CA PRO A 97 15.06 -8.22 2.70
C PRO A 97 13.97 -8.26 3.80
N LYS A 98 14.30 -8.86 4.94
CA LYS A 98 13.37 -8.96 6.07
C LYS A 98 13.21 -7.61 6.75
N PHE A 99 11.98 -7.11 6.77
CA PHE A 99 11.62 -5.89 7.48
C PHE A 99 11.56 -6.14 8.99
N PRO A 100 12.18 -5.29 9.82
CA PRO A 100 11.93 -5.31 11.25
C PRO A 100 10.48 -4.89 11.53
N LYS A 101 9.69 -5.80 12.12
CA LYS A 101 8.25 -5.60 12.41
C LYS A 101 7.91 -4.35 13.24
N ASP A 102 8.90 -3.76 13.92
CA ASP A 102 8.72 -2.68 14.89
C ASP A 102 9.51 -1.39 14.58
N ASN A 103 10.18 -1.29 13.42
CA ASN A 103 10.99 -0.10 13.11
C ASN A 103 10.28 0.93 12.22
N THR A 104 8.95 0.85 12.11
CA THR A 104 8.19 1.91 11.46
C THR A 104 8.27 3.12 12.35
N ASP A 105 8.98 4.15 11.88
CA ASP A 105 8.71 5.54 12.22
C ASP A 105 7.19 5.68 12.23
N ARG A 106 6.60 5.67 13.43
CA ARG A 106 5.15 5.64 13.62
C ARG A 106 4.65 7.03 13.27
N ASN A 107 4.59 7.31 11.98
CA ASN A 107 3.95 8.50 11.49
C ASN A 107 2.44 8.34 11.74
N ARG A 108 2.00 8.75 12.94
CA ARG A 108 0.60 8.69 13.38
C ARG A 108 -0.29 9.63 12.57
N THR A 109 0.31 10.52 11.81
CA THR A 109 -0.35 11.58 11.04
C THR A 109 -0.83 11.10 9.68
N SER A 110 -0.35 9.94 9.19
CA SER A 110 -0.83 9.41 7.91
C SER A 110 -2.25 8.84 8.02
N PRO A 111 -3.16 9.19 7.09
CA PRO A 111 -4.50 8.62 7.01
C PRO A 111 -4.53 7.10 6.81
N PHE A 112 -3.60 6.55 6.03
CA PHE A 112 -3.58 5.15 5.66
C PHE A 112 -2.14 4.58 5.74
N ALA A 113 -1.84 3.76 6.73
CA ALA A 113 -0.45 3.40 7.03
C ALA A 113 -0.20 1.90 6.99
N PHE A 114 0.87 1.49 6.31
CA PHE A 114 1.39 0.13 6.39
C PHE A 114 2.20 -0.04 7.69
N THR A 115 1.89 -1.07 8.48
CA THR A 115 2.57 -1.35 9.75
C THR A 115 3.28 -2.70 9.71
N GLY A 116 3.91 -3.03 8.60
CA GLY A 116 4.75 -4.23 8.43
C GLY A 116 4.01 -5.48 7.92
N ASN A 117 2.76 -5.70 8.30
CA ASN A 117 1.97 -6.84 7.83
C ASN A 117 0.47 -6.56 7.64
N LYS A 118 0.07 -5.30 7.73
CA LYS A 118 -1.30 -4.83 7.59
C LYS A 118 -1.32 -3.34 7.25
N PHE A 119 -2.47 -2.87 6.79
CA PHE A 119 -2.76 -1.45 6.69
C PHE A 119 -3.67 -0.98 7.83
N GLU A 120 -3.47 0.24 8.26
CA GLU A 120 -4.30 0.95 9.24
C GLU A 120 -4.95 2.16 8.58
N PHE A 121 -6.27 2.15 8.44
CA PHE A 121 -7.04 3.33 8.04
C PHE A 121 -7.45 4.12 9.27
N ARG A 122 -6.86 5.32 9.44
CA ARG A 122 -6.90 6.11 10.68
C ARG A 122 -7.86 7.30 10.64
N MET A 123 -8.54 7.51 9.52
CA MET A 123 -9.55 8.56 9.39
C MET A 123 -10.87 8.27 10.10
N PRO A 124 -11.35 7.01 10.23
CA PRO A 124 -12.64 6.77 10.86
C PRO A 124 -12.75 7.35 12.27
N GLY A 125 -13.75 8.19 12.51
CA GLY A 125 -14.08 8.72 13.83
C GLY A 125 -14.69 7.66 14.75
N SER A 126 -14.50 7.82 16.06
CA SER A 126 -14.88 6.83 17.10
C SER A 126 -16.38 6.52 17.17
N PHE A 127 -17.25 7.42 16.70
CA PHE A 127 -18.70 7.24 16.70
C PHE A 127 -19.22 6.53 15.44
N MET A 128 -18.41 6.41 14.39
CA MET A 128 -18.88 5.91 13.10
C MET A 128 -18.95 4.39 13.08
N SER A 129 -19.88 3.86 12.28
CA SER A 129 -19.86 2.45 11.93
C SER A 129 -18.66 2.14 11.03
N ILE A 130 -17.87 1.14 11.39
CA ILE A 130 -16.75 0.66 10.58
C ILE A 130 -17.22 -0.10 9.33
N SER A 131 -18.50 -0.44 9.22
CA SER A 131 -19.03 -1.21 8.09
C SER A 131 -18.90 -0.46 6.76
N CYS A 132 -19.14 0.84 6.73
CA CYS A 132 -19.06 1.64 5.50
C CYS A 132 -17.61 1.75 4.98
N PRO A 133 -16.62 2.18 5.79
CA PRO A 133 -15.21 2.13 5.39
C PRO A 133 -14.74 0.76 4.93
N ASN A 134 -15.10 -0.31 5.66
CA ASN A 134 -14.69 -1.68 5.29
C ASN A 134 -15.34 -2.15 3.99
N MET A 135 -16.62 -1.86 3.78
CA MET A 135 -17.32 -2.19 2.53
C MET A 135 -16.62 -1.51 1.35
N ILE A 136 -16.33 -0.22 1.47
CA ILE A 136 -15.63 0.52 0.42
C ILE A 136 -14.25 -0.05 0.19
N LEU A 137 -13.41 -0.19 1.24
CA LEU A 137 -12.04 -0.71 1.13
C LEU A 137 -11.98 -2.10 0.47
N ASN A 138 -12.84 -3.02 0.88
CA ASN A 138 -12.90 -4.35 0.30
C ASN A 138 -13.35 -4.31 -1.16
N THR A 139 -14.33 -3.46 -1.49
CA THR A 139 -14.86 -3.36 -2.85
C THR A 139 -13.83 -2.78 -3.81
N ILE A 140 -13.18 -1.67 -3.45
CA ILE A 140 -12.17 -1.03 -4.31
C ILE A 140 -10.94 -1.92 -4.49
N THR A 141 -10.55 -2.66 -3.45
CA THR A 141 -9.42 -3.59 -3.55
C THR A 141 -9.78 -4.80 -4.42
N ALA A 142 -11.01 -5.31 -4.29
CA ALA A 142 -11.50 -6.41 -5.13
C ALA A 142 -11.59 -6.02 -6.61
N ASP A 143 -12.03 -4.80 -6.93
CA ASP A 143 -12.07 -4.28 -8.30
C ASP A 143 -10.67 -4.25 -8.94
N VAL A 144 -9.67 -3.75 -8.21
CA VAL A 144 -8.28 -3.75 -8.68
C VAL A 144 -7.75 -5.18 -8.86
N LEU A 145 -8.00 -6.07 -7.90
CA LEU A 145 -7.57 -7.48 -7.98
C LEU A 145 -8.23 -8.23 -9.14
N MET A 146 -9.50 -7.94 -9.45
CA MET A 146 -10.18 -8.48 -10.62
C MET A 146 -9.46 -8.08 -11.90
N ASN A 147 -9.17 -6.79 -12.08
CA ASN A 147 -8.40 -6.29 -13.22
C ASN A 147 -7.00 -6.92 -13.31
N PHE A 148 -6.34 -7.16 -12.18
CA PHE A 148 -5.04 -7.83 -12.13
C PHE A 148 -5.16 -9.29 -12.56
N ALA A 149 -6.16 -10.02 -12.05
CA ALA A 149 -6.42 -11.40 -12.44
C ALA A 149 -6.70 -11.51 -13.94
N ASP A 150 -7.62 -10.70 -14.48
CA ASP A 150 -7.96 -10.69 -15.91
C ASP A 150 -6.71 -10.45 -16.78
N THR A 151 -5.82 -9.54 -16.36
CA THR A 151 -4.58 -9.25 -17.08
C THR A 151 -3.60 -10.42 -17.05
N LEU A 152 -3.44 -11.07 -15.90
CA LEU A 152 -2.44 -12.13 -15.70
C LEU A 152 -2.89 -13.47 -16.26
N GLU A 153 -4.18 -13.79 -16.19
CA GLU A 153 -4.75 -15.03 -16.74
C GLU A 153 -4.72 -15.05 -18.27
N ALA A 154 -4.82 -13.87 -18.90
CA ALA A 154 -4.72 -13.73 -20.35
C ALA A 154 -3.27 -13.69 -20.88
N ALA A 155 -2.26 -13.69 -20.00
CA ALA A 155 -0.87 -13.54 -20.38
C ALA A 155 -0.24 -14.85 -20.89
N GLU A 156 0.47 -14.79 -22.02
CA GLU A 156 1.27 -15.92 -22.52
C GLU A 156 2.50 -16.18 -21.63
N ASP A 157 3.14 -15.11 -21.15
CA ASP A 157 4.23 -15.16 -20.18
C ASP A 157 3.78 -14.47 -18.87
N PHE A 158 3.38 -15.30 -17.91
CA PHE A 158 2.91 -14.83 -16.62
C PHE A 158 3.94 -14.03 -15.84
N GLN A 159 5.23 -14.42 -15.87
CA GLN A 159 6.26 -13.75 -15.06
C GLN A 159 6.61 -12.37 -15.62
N ALA A 160 6.71 -12.27 -16.95
CA ALA A 160 6.90 -10.98 -17.62
C ALA A 160 5.69 -10.06 -17.41
N ALA A 161 4.47 -10.59 -17.52
CA ALA A 161 3.24 -9.83 -17.31
C ALA A 161 3.10 -9.34 -15.86
N LEU A 162 3.39 -10.20 -14.88
CA LEU A 162 3.38 -9.86 -13.46
C LEU A 162 4.37 -8.75 -13.13
N SER A 163 5.61 -8.90 -13.61
CA SER A 163 6.66 -7.91 -13.41
C SER A 163 6.28 -6.55 -14.02
N LYS A 164 5.75 -6.56 -15.24
CA LYS A 164 5.27 -5.35 -15.92
C LYS A 164 4.09 -4.72 -15.19
N LEU A 165 3.10 -5.52 -14.77
CA LEU A 165 1.91 -5.04 -14.06
C LEU A 165 2.27 -4.34 -12.75
N ILE A 166 3.15 -4.92 -11.95
CA ILE A 166 3.63 -4.32 -10.69
C ILE A 166 4.37 -3.00 -10.98
N ARG A 167 5.33 -3.00 -11.92
CA ARG A 167 6.09 -1.79 -12.28
C ARG A 167 5.19 -0.66 -12.79
N ASP A 168 4.26 -0.99 -13.69
CA ASP A 168 3.31 -0.03 -14.25
C ASP A 168 2.38 0.54 -13.16
N THR A 169 1.97 -0.31 -12.20
CA THR A 169 1.12 0.12 -11.07
C THR A 169 1.87 1.07 -10.15
N ILE A 170 3.11 0.73 -9.74
CA ILE A 170 3.93 1.60 -8.89
C ILE A 170 4.10 2.96 -9.57
N ARG A 171 4.50 2.98 -10.84
CA ARG A 171 4.72 4.23 -11.59
C ARG A 171 3.48 5.13 -11.64
N LYS A 172 2.30 4.55 -11.86
CA LYS A 172 1.04 5.29 -12.00
C LYS A 172 0.48 5.81 -10.67
N HIS A 173 0.67 5.05 -9.59
CA HIS A 173 -0.04 5.28 -8.33
C HIS A 173 0.88 5.74 -7.19
N LYS A 174 2.21 5.81 -7.37
CA LYS A 174 3.15 6.26 -6.32
C LYS A 174 2.88 7.66 -5.76
N ARG A 175 2.12 8.50 -6.46
CA ARG A 175 1.72 9.84 -5.97
C ARG A 175 0.93 9.80 -4.66
N ILE A 176 0.26 8.69 -4.35
CA ILE A 176 -0.49 8.53 -3.09
C ILE A 176 0.44 8.28 -1.90
N ILE A 177 1.68 7.84 -2.16
CA ILE A 177 2.64 7.49 -1.12
C ILE A 177 3.30 8.76 -0.61
N PHE A 178 3.14 9.02 0.69
CA PHE A 178 3.74 10.14 1.38
C PHE A 178 4.27 9.68 2.75
N ASN A 179 5.59 9.68 2.90
CA ASN A 179 6.26 9.26 4.14
C ASN A 179 6.57 10.45 5.08
N GLY A 180 6.30 11.68 4.67
CA GLY A 180 6.56 12.90 5.45
C GLY A 180 5.50 13.19 6.52
N ASN A 181 5.65 14.32 7.22
CA ASN A 181 4.70 14.76 8.25
C ASN A 181 3.43 15.33 7.60
N GLY A 182 2.25 14.77 7.89
CA GLY A 182 0.98 15.20 7.29
C GLY A 182 0.44 16.54 7.78
N TYR A 183 1.12 17.23 8.71
CA TYR A 183 0.71 18.54 9.23
C TYR A 183 1.51 19.72 8.68
N THR A 184 2.56 19.48 7.89
CA THR A 184 3.39 20.54 7.31
C THR A 184 2.80 21.05 5.99
N GLU A 185 3.09 22.30 5.62
CA GLU A 185 2.63 22.90 4.35
C GLU A 185 3.40 22.43 3.10
N GLU A 186 4.44 21.58 3.29
CA GLU A 186 5.20 20.91 2.22
C GLU A 186 4.36 19.89 1.44
#